data_AF-A0A7W3APM2-F1
#
_entry.id   AF-A0A7W3APM2-F1
#
_cell.length_a   1.000
_cell.length_b   1.000
_cell.length_c   1.000
_cell.angle_alpha   90.00
_cell.angle_beta   90.00
_cell.angle_gamma   90.00
#
_symmetry.space_group_name_H-M   'P 1'
#
loop_
_entity.id
_entity.type
_entity.pdbx_description
1 polymer ?
#
loop_
_entity_poly.entity_id
_entity_poly.type
_entity_poly.pdbx_seq_one_letter_code
_entity_poly.pdbx_strand_id
1 'polypeptide(L)' 'DQGSYEPLARVDKAGKEGPNRILYFHTDVNGAPEEMTDSDGKIVWETGYQVWGNTIQEKDHGRVEQNLRYQG' A
#
# COMPACT_ATOMS: atom_id res chain seq x y z
N ASP A 1 -7.46 5.10 20.66
CA ASP A 1 -8.01 6.40 20.27
C ASP A 1 -8.59 6.33 18.88
N GLN A 2 -9.80 6.85 18.70
CA GLN A 2 -10.40 7.07 17.39
C GLN A 2 -9.70 8.29 16.77
N GLY A 3 -8.50 8.09 16.21
CA GLY A 3 -7.70 9.20 15.67
C GLY A 3 -6.22 8.91 15.38
N SER A 4 -5.68 7.73 15.68
CA SER A 4 -4.27 7.42 15.41
C SER A 4 -4.01 6.91 13.98
N TYR A 5 -4.68 7.49 12.97
CA TYR A 5 -4.33 7.16 11.58
C TYR A 5 -2.96 7.77 11.29
N GLU A 6 -1.92 6.98 11.51
CA GLU A 6 -0.57 7.30 11.08
C GLU A 6 -0.38 6.73 9.67
N PRO A 7 -0.27 7.58 8.63
CA PRO A 7 -0.09 7.09 7.27
C PRO A 7 1.25 6.38 7.16
N LEU A 8 1.22 5.11 6.77
CA LEU A 8 2.43 4.35 6.46
C LEU A 8 2.91 4.73 5.06
N ALA A 9 4.16 5.16 4.97
CA ALA A 9 4.84 5.42 3.70
C ALA A 9 5.99 4.44 3.50
N ARG A 10 6.12 3.93 2.27
CA ARG A 10 7.27 3.14 1.83
C ARG A 10 8.18 4.00 0.97
N VAL A 11 9.48 3.90 1.23
CA VAL A 11 10.52 4.56 0.44
C VAL A 11 11.32 3.51 -0.31
N ASP A 12 11.14 3.44 -1.61
CA ASP A 12 11.94 2.61 -2.49
C ASP A 12 13.15 3.41 -2.98
N LYS A 13 14.35 2.95 -2.64
CA LYS A 13 15.58 3.61 -3.06
C LYS A 13 15.86 3.35 -4.53
N ALA A 14 16.02 4.41 -5.32
CA ALA A 14 16.38 4.30 -6.72
C ALA A 14 17.91 4.29 -6.90
N GLY A 15 18.56 3.15 -6.66
CA GLY A 15 19.99 2.98 -6.96
C GLY A 15 20.89 4.09 -6.40
N LYS A 16 22.04 4.36 -7.05
CA LYS A 16 22.99 5.42 -6.63
C LYS A 16 22.67 6.81 -7.18
N GLU A 17 21.86 6.92 -8.22
CA GLU A 17 21.69 8.17 -9.00
C GLU A 17 20.24 8.58 -9.24
N GLY A 18 19.25 7.78 -8.81
CA GLY A 18 17.83 8.07 -9.03
C GLY A 18 17.15 8.69 -7.80
N PRO A 19 16.04 9.43 -7.99
CA PRO A 19 15.21 9.90 -6.88
C PRO A 19 14.50 8.71 -6.23
N ASN A 20 14.47 8.67 -4.89
CA ASN A 20 13.68 7.68 -4.17
C ASN A 20 12.21 7.80 -4.54
N ARG A 21 11.54 6.66 -4.71
CA ARG A 21 10.09 6.61 -4.92
C ARG A 21 9.40 6.51 -3.56
N ILE A 22 8.51 7.44 -3.27
CA ILE A 22 7.67 7.41 -2.07
C ILE A 22 6.30 6.88 -2.45
N LEU A 23 5.83 5.90 -1.70
CA LEU A 23 4.55 5.25 -1.87
C LEU A 23 3.74 5.33 -0.58
N TYR A 24 2.46 5.61 -0.69
CA TYR A 24 1.56 5.81 0.45
C TYR A 24 0.56 4.67 0.53
N PHE A 25 0.44 4.06 1.71
CA PHE A 25 -0.55 3.02 1.95
C PHE A 25 -1.87 3.61 2.41
N HIS A 26 -2.96 3.10 1.82
CA HIS A 26 -4.32 3.32 2.28
C HIS A 26 -4.82 2.02 2.87
N THR A 27 -5.27 2.06 4.12
CA THR A 27 -5.66 0.87 4.88
C THR A 27 -7.11 0.95 5.32
N ASP A 28 -7.78 -0.19 5.37
CA ASP A 28 -9.08 -0.35 6.02
C ASP A 28 -8.98 -0.09 7.54
N VAL A 29 -10.12 0.03 8.23
CA VAL A 29 -10.24 0.31 9.66
C VAL A 29 -9.54 -0.72 10.56
N ASN A 30 -9.31 -1.93 10.06
CA ASN A 30 -8.57 -3.00 10.74
C ASN A 30 -7.06 -2.99 10.43
N GLY A 31 -6.58 -2.04 9.61
CA GLY A 31 -5.18 -1.92 9.19
C GLY A 31 -4.80 -2.76 7.97
N ALA A 32 -5.75 -3.44 7.30
CA ALA A 32 -5.50 -4.16 6.05
C ALA A 32 -5.15 -3.18 4.92
N PRO A 33 -4.02 -3.33 4.20
CA PRO A 33 -3.67 -2.42 3.11
C PRO A 33 -4.56 -2.66 1.88
N GLU A 34 -5.35 -1.69 1.45
CA GLU A 34 -6.25 -1.80 0.29
C GLU A 34 -5.67 -1.18 -0.98
N GLU A 35 -4.91 -0.10 -0.84
CA GLU A 35 -4.39 0.65 -1.98
C GLU A 35 -3.00 1.22 -1.68
N MET A 36 -2.22 1.43 -2.73
CA MET A 36 -0.99 2.20 -2.69
C MET A 36 -0.96 3.24 -3.81
N THR A 37 -0.61 4.48 -3.46
CA THR A 37 -0.42 5.58 -4.42
C THR A 37 1.01 6.08 -4.44
N ASP A 38 1.45 6.63 -5.58
CA ASP A 38 2.68 7.42 -5.65
C ASP A 38 2.49 8.87 -5.16
N SER A 39 3.54 9.69 -5.27
CA SER A 39 3.53 11.09 -4.88
C SER A 39 2.58 11.98 -5.68
N ASP A 40 2.16 11.55 -6.86
CA ASP A 40 1.21 12.27 -7.70
C ASP A 40 -0.24 11.81 -7.44
N GLY A 41 -0.43 10.89 -6.48
CA GLY A 41 -1.72 10.33 -6.11
C GLY A 41 -2.22 9.25 -7.07
N LYS A 42 -1.36 8.73 -7.97
CA LYS A 42 -1.75 7.67 -8.89
C LYS A 42 -1.70 6.32 -8.19
N ILE A 43 -2.74 5.50 -8.37
CA ILE A 43 -2.79 4.12 -7.89
C ILE A 43 -1.71 3.29 -8.60
N VAL A 44 -0.86 2.65 -7.81
CA VAL A 44 0.22 1.77 -8.29
C VAL A 44 -0.01 0.32 -7.90
N TRP A 45 -0.83 0.08 -6.87
CA TRP A 45 -1.23 -1.24 -6.39
C TRP A 45 -2.58 -1.12 -5.66
N GLU A 46 -3.44 -2.12 -5.82
CA GLU A 46 -4.71 -2.23 -5.10
C GLU A 46 -5.05 -3.70 -4.81
N THR A 47 -5.82 -3.93 -3.76
CA THR A 47 -6.34 -5.25 -3.39
C THR A 47 -7.77 -5.15 -2.89
N GLY A 48 -8.55 -6.21 -3.10
CA GLY A 48 -9.87 -6.38 -2.50
C GLY A 48 -9.88 -7.52 -1.50
N TYR A 49 -10.43 -7.31 -0.31
CA TYR A 49 -10.59 -8.34 0.72
C TYR A 49 -12.05 -8.81 0.82
N GLN A 50 -12.27 -10.09 1.12
CA GLN A 50 -13.55 -10.59 1.63
C GLN A 50 -13.73 -10.17 3.09
N VAL A 51 -14.98 -10.24 3.58
CA VAL A 51 -15.39 -9.88 4.96
C VAL A 51 -14.51 -10.53 6.06
N TRP A 52 -13.82 -11.63 5.75
CA TRP A 52 -12.95 -12.37 6.68
C TRP A 52 -11.46 -12.34 6.30
N GLY A 53 -11.00 -11.34 5.55
CA GLY A 53 -9.57 -11.10 5.28
C GLY A 53 -8.95 -11.92 4.13
N ASN A 54 -9.70 -12.81 3.48
CA ASN A 54 -9.22 -13.49 2.27
C ASN A 54 -9.14 -12.50 1.11
N THR A 55 -7.98 -12.37 0.48
CA THR A 55 -7.82 -11.55 -0.73
C THR A 55 -8.64 -12.12 -1.89
N ILE A 56 -9.53 -11.31 -2.47
CA ILE A 56 -10.32 -11.64 -3.67
C ILE A 56 -9.49 -11.39 -4.92
N GLN A 57 -8.74 -10.29 -4.93
CA GLN A 57 -8.01 -9.83 -6.09
C GLN A 57 -6.89 -8.88 -5.68
N GLU A 58 -5.72 -9.05 -6.28
CA GLU A 58 -4.59 -8.11 -6.21
C GLU A 58 -4.32 -7.60 -7.63
N LYS A 59 -4.21 -6.29 -7.82
CA LYS A 59 -3.88 -5.67 -9.10
C LYS A 59 -2.66 -4.79 -8.94
N ASP A 60 -1.65 -5.07 -9.76
CA ASP A 60 -0.43 -4.29 -9.86
C ASP A 60 -0.47 -3.43 -11.12
N HIS A 61 -0.43 -2.12 -10.94
CA HIS A 61 -0.48 -1.13 -12.02
C HIS A 61 0.90 -0.49 -12.29
N GLY A 62 1.94 -0.89 -11.54
CA GLY A 62 3.21 -0.18 -11.50
C GLY A 62 4.46 -1.03 -11.22
N ARG A 63 4.35 -2.37 -11.29
CA ARG A 63 5.40 -3.34 -10.91
C ARG A 63 5.90 -3.12 -9.48
N VAL A 64 4.95 -2.94 -8.56
CA VAL A 64 5.25 -2.71 -7.15
C VAL A 64 5.02 -4.00 -6.37
N GLU A 65 6.10 -4.60 -5.87
CA GLU A 65 5.97 -5.74 -4.96
C GLU A 65 5.39 -5.27 -3.62
N GLN A 66 4.17 -5.67 -3.28
CA GLN A 66 3.59 -5.41 -1.97
C GLN A 66 4.08 -6.46 -0.96
N ASN A 67 4.76 -6.05 0.10
CA ASN A 67 5.27 -6.96 1.14
C ASN A 67 4.43 -6.95 2.41
N LEU A 68 3.52 -5.98 2.58
CA LEU A 68 2.55 -5.99 3.68
C LEU A 68 1.38 -6.91 3.33
N ARG A 69 0.96 -7.72 4.29
CA ARG A 69 -0.22 -8.58 4.21
C ARG A 69 -1.03 -8.40 5.48
N TYR A 70 -2.31 -8.78 5.42
CA TYR A 70 -3.20 -8.81 6.58
C TYR A 70 -2.52 -9.57 7.73
N GLN A 71 -2.60 -9.04 8.95
CA GLN A 71 -2.02 -9.68 10.13
C GLN A 71 -2.70 -11.04 10.33
N GLY A 72 -1.89 -12.10 10.33
CA GLY A 72 -2.26 -13.43 10.81
C GLY A 72 -1.72 -13.62 12.22
#